data_AF-D9CHT5-F1
#
_entry.id   AF-D9CHT5-F1
#
_cell.length_a   1.000
_cell.length_b   1.000
_cell.length_c   1.000
_cell.angle_alpha   90.00
_cell.angle_beta   90.00
_cell.angle_gamma   90.00
#
_symmetry.space_group_name_H-M   'P 1'
#
loop_
_entity.id
_entity.type
_entity.pdbx_description
1 polymer ?
#
loop_
_entity_poly.entity_id
_entity_poly.type
_entity_poly.pdbx_seq_one_letter_code
_entity_poly.pdbx_strand_id
1 'polypeptide(L)' 'NAMANHGILPHDGKNITFTELNRTVRATFNFAPSFCFFVPNYSANMLKRPYSAKFDLAELSLHNGIEHDA' A
#
# COMPACT_ATOMS: atom_id res chain seq x y z
N ASN A 1 -0.63 -0.56 -8.38
CA ASN A 1 -0.45 -0.29 -9.83
C ASN A 1 -1.57 0.54 -10.42
N ALA A 2 -2.83 0.10 -10.45
CA ALA A 2 -3.93 0.88 -11.06
C ALA A 2 -3.98 2.35 -10.58
N MET A 3 -3.96 2.60 -9.27
CA MET A 3 -3.95 3.96 -8.72
C MET A 3 -2.73 4.80 -9.16
N ALA A 4 -1.54 4.22 -9.32
CA ALA A 4 -0.36 4.94 -9.81
C ALA A 4 -0.48 5.25 -11.31
N ASN A 5 -0.97 4.29 -12.09
CA ASN A 5 -1.22 4.47 -13.53
C ASN A 5 -2.27 5.56 -13.81
N HIS A 6 -3.21 5.78 -12.89
CA HIS A 6 -4.24 6.82 -12.97
C HIS A 6 -3.90 8.11 -12.19
N GLY A 7 -2.66 8.26 -11.69
CA GLY A 7 -2.20 9.48 -11.00
C GLY A 7 -2.83 9.74 -9.63
N ILE A 8 -3.49 8.73 -9.04
CA ILE A 8 -4.06 8.77 -7.69
C ILE A 8 -2.97 8.56 -6.63
N LEU A 9 -2.00 7.71 -6.94
CA LEU A 9 -0.71 7.61 -6.27
C LEU A 9 0.38 8.21 -7.18
N PRO A 10 1.58 8.54 -6.66
CA PRO A 10 2.73 8.90 -7.47
C PRO A 10 2.91 7.93 -8.64
N HIS A 11 3.02 8.48 -9.85
CA HIS A 11 3.02 7.68 -11.08
C HIS A 11 4.22 6.73 -11.17
N ASP A 12 5.35 7.12 -10.56
CA ASP A 12 6.56 6.29 -10.44
C ASP A 12 6.45 5.20 -9.35
N GLY A 13 5.36 5.20 -8.57
CA GLY A 13 5.12 4.25 -7.50
C GLY A 13 6.02 4.44 -6.29
N LYS A 14 6.61 5.61 -6.07
CA LYS A 14 7.58 5.85 -4.99
C LYS A 14 7.09 6.79 -3.91
N ASN A 15 7.71 6.72 -2.73
CA ASN A 15 7.53 7.66 -1.61
C ASN A 15 6.08 7.79 -1.09
N ILE A 16 5.32 6.70 -1.14
CA ILE A 16 3.92 6.64 -0.71
C ILE A 16 3.86 6.41 0.80
N THR A 17 3.02 7.15 1.52
CA THR A 17 2.77 6.86 2.96
C THR A 17 1.70 5.76 3.11
N PHE A 18 1.80 4.91 4.14
CA PHE A 18 0.77 3.89 4.37
C PHE A 18 -0.61 4.51 4.68
N THR A 19 -0.64 5.68 5.32
CA THR A 19 -1.85 6.46 5.57
C THR A 19 -2.49 6.99 4.28
N GLU A 20 -1.68 7.42 3.31
CA GLU A 20 -2.14 7.79 1.97
C GLU A 20 -2.73 6.60 1.22
N LEU A 21 -2.09 5.43 1.30
CA LEU A 21 -2.62 4.21 0.69
C LEU A 21 -3.99 3.83 1.29
N ASN A 22 -4.14 3.85 2.61
CA ASN A 22 -5.41 3.59 3.30
C ASN A 22 -6.54 4.51 2.78
N ARG A 23 -6.26 5.82 2.71
CA ARG A 23 -7.24 6.82 2.25
C ARG A 23 -7.60 6.65 0.78
N THR A 24 -6.60 6.47 -0.09
CA THR A 24 -6.80 6.42 -1.55
C THR A 24 -7.51 5.14 -1.98
N VAL A 25 -7.16 3.97 -1.42
CA VAL A 25 -7.86 2.70 -1.71
C VAL A 25 -9.36 2.81 -1.44
N ARG A 26 -9.74 3.38 -0.28
CA ARG A 26 -11.14 3.59 0.08
C ARG A 26 -11.83 4.52 -0.92
N ALA A 27 -11.22 5.67 -1.21
CA ALA A 27 -11.81 6.67 -2.10
C ALA A 27 -11.95 6.18 -3.55
N THR A 28 -11.01 5.36 -4.02
CA THR A 28 -10.96 4.89 -5.41
C THR A 28 -11.81 3.65 -5.64
N PHE A 29 -11.81 2.69 -4.71
CA PHE A 29 -12.43 1.38 -4.92
C PHE A 29 -13.62 1.09 -4.01
N ASN A 30 -14.00 2.04 -3.13
CA ASN A 30 -15.08 1.88 -2.16
C ASN A 30 -14.90 0.62 -1.26
N PHE A 31 -13.65 0.29 -0.93
CA PHE A 31 -13.36 -0.81 -0.02
C PHE A 31 -13.76 -0.49 1.42
N ALA A 32 -14.11 -1.54 2.17
CA ALA A 32 -14.45 -1.40 3.58
C ALA A 32 -13.28 -0.77 4.37
N PRO A 33 -13.54 0.15 5.32
CA PRO A 33 -12.48 0.83 6.08
C PRO A 33 -11.54 -0.12 6.82
N SER A 34 -12.05 -1.25 7.33
CA SER A 34 -11.25 -2.28 7.99
C SER A 34 -10.19 -2.86 7.07
N PHE A 35 -10.54 -3.16 5.83
CA PHE A 35 -9.63 -3.70 4.83
C PHE A 35 -8.60 -2.66 4.38
N CYS A 36 -9.04 -1.40 4.23
CA CYS A 36 -8.16 -0.28 3.88
C CYS A 36 -7.11 0.01 4.97
N PHE A 37 -7.38 -0.34 6.23
CA PHE A 37 -6.39 -0.27 7.31
C PHE A 37 -5.52 -1.52 7.39
N PHE A 38 -6.12 -2.71 7.31
CA PHE A 38 -5.43 -3.98 7.53
C PHE A 38 -4.26 -4.18 6.56
N VAL A 39 -4.49 -4.01 5.25
CA VAL A 39 -3.47 -4.29 4.23
C VAL A 39 -2.27 -3.34 4.36
N PRO A 40 -2.43 -2.01 4.42
CA PRO A 40 -1.30 -1.11 4.60
C PRO A 40 -0.59 -1.28 5.95
N ASN A 41 -1.34 -1.59 7.02
CA ASN A 41 -0.73 -1.87 8.33
C ASN A 41 0.10 -3.16 8.30
N TYR A 42 -0.39 -4.22 7.65
CA TYR A 42 0.37 -5.45 7.46
C TYR A 42 1.64 -5.19 6.65
N SER A 43 1.56 -4.44 5.55
CA SER A 43 2.73 -4.06 4.74
C SER A 43 3.77 -3.26 5.55
N ALA A 44 3.33 -2.34 6.41
CA ALA A 44 4.23 -1.60 7.30
C ALA A 44 4.99 -2.53 8.25
N ASN A 45 4.30 -3.49 8.87
CA ASN A 45 4.90 -4.49 9.75
C ASN A 45 5.87 -5.41 9.00
N MET A 46 5.47 -5.90 7.82
CA MET A 46 6.30 -6.71 6.93
C MET A 46 7.62 -6.01 6.58
N LEU A 47 7.55 -4.72 6.24
CA LEU A 47 8.73 -3.90 5.93
C LEU A 47 9.48 -3.40 7.17
N LYS A 48 9.05 -3.77 8.38
CA LYS A 48 9.61 -3.33 9.67
C LYS A 48 9.66 -1.80 9.80
N ARG A 49 8.60 -1.12 9.37
CA ARG A 49 8.48 0.34 9.37
C ARG A 49 7.30 0.80 10.22
N PRO A 50 7.37 1.99 10.85
CA PRO A 50 6.20 2.58 11.48
C PRO A 50 5.13 2.91 10.42
N TYR A 51 3.86 2.90 10.81
CA TYR A 51 2.74 3.17 9.88
C TYR A 51 2.78 4.58 9.27
N SER A 52 3.51 5.51 9.88
CA SER A 52 3.75 6.86 9.35
C SER A 52 4.85 6.93 8.29
N ALA A 53 5.60 5.84 8.06
CA ALA A 53 6.69 5.80 7.10
C ALA A 53 6.20 5.82 5.65
N LYS A 54 7.16 6.00 4.75
CA LYS A 54 7.00 5.88 3.32
C LYS A 54 7.49 4.53 2.82
N PHE A 55 6.99 4.10 1.67
CA PHE A 55 7.46 2.94 0.93
C PHE A 55 7.27 3.14 -0.58
N ASP A 56 7.96 2.32 -1.36
CA ASP A 56 7.80 2.22 -2.81
C ASP A 56 6.96 0.98 -3.14
N LEU A 57 6.09 1.03 -4.16
CA LEU A 57 5.22 -0.08 -4.55
C LEU A 57 6.00 -1.38 -4.82
N ALA A 58 7.23 -1.28 -5.33
CA ALA A 58 8.10 -2.42 -5.58
C ALA A 58 8.45 -3.20 -4.29
N GLU A 59 8.49 -2.53 -3.13
CA GLU A 59 8.78 -3.17 -1.84
C GLU A 59 7.69 -4.15 -1.40
N LEU A 60 6.47 -4.03 -1.95
CA LEU A 60 5.39 -4.99 -1.69
C LEU A 60 5.61 -6.35 -2.38
N SER A 61 6.57 -6.44 -3.29
CA SER A 61 6.95 -7.70 -3.98
C SER A 61 7.97 -8.51 -3.18
N LEU A 62 8.13 -8.24 -1.88
CA LEU A 62 8.98 -9.01 -0.99
C LEU A 62 8.43 -10.45 -0.86
N HIS A 63 9.22 -11.42 -1.29
CA HIS A 63 8.84 -12.82 -1.25
C HIS A 63 8.60 -13.33 0.17
N ASN A 64 7.54 -14.14 0.34
CA ASN A 64 7.01 -14.58 1.65
C ASN A 64 6.56 -13.42 2.56
N GLY A 65 6.17 -12.32 1.95
CA GLY A 65 5.54 -11.19 2.62
C GLY A 65 4.04 -11.21 2.39
N ILE A 66 3.53 -10.14 1.77
CA ILE A 66 2.19 -10.14 1.18
C ILE A 66 2.18 -10.89 -0.18
N GLU A 67 3.33 -10.91 -0.87
CA GLU A 67 3.60 -11.74 -2.04
C GLU A 67 3.86 -13.18 -1.59
N HIS A 68 3.14 -14.13 -2.19
CA HIS A 68 3.13 -15.56 -1.84
C HIS A 68 2.83 -16.42 -3.07
N ASP A 69 3.28 -17.68 -3.04
CA ASP A 69 2.93 -18.69 -4.04
C ASP A 69 1.46 -19.13 -3.90
N ALA A 70 0.86 -19.62 -5.00
CA ALA A 70 -0.56 -20.01 -5.08
C ALA A 70 -0.85 -21.42 -4.53
#